data_AF-A0A2M6W532-F1
#
_entry.id   AF-A0A2M6W532-F1
#
_cell.length_a   1.000
_cell.length_b   1.000
_cell.length_c   1.000
_cell.angle_alpha   90.00
_cell.angle_beta   90.00
_cell.angle_gamma   90.00
#
_symmetry.space_group_name_H-M   'P 1'
#
loop_
_entity.id
_entity.type
_entity.pdbx_description
1 polymer ?
#
loop_
_entity_poly.entity_id
_entity_poly.type
_entity_poly.pdbx_seq_one_letter_code
_entity_poly.pdbx_strand_id
1 'polypeptide(L)'
;MKILRKYQLDIIFMFFSLICLIWLSYYLLKYFGADPHDYEWFVAGPLILLYTIYLLNIRKKIQLSDRRALNGKTLIYWSLLGISIFAGYNNPISVRDYWTINLFFLVFTLFLADSYWDFRKISFRSLYFNKKNWIRYNKSKIHP
;
A
#
# COMPACT_ATOMS: atom_id res chain seq x y z
N MET A 1 5.65 11.54 -16.44
CA MET A 1 4.78 12.27 -15.46
C MET A 1 3.25 12.04 -15.55
N LYS A 2 2.56 12.15 -16.70
CA LYS A 2 1.07 11.97 -16.75
C LYS A 2 0.63 10.54 -16.37
N ILE A 3 1.43 9.54 -16.77
CA ILE A 3 1.14 8.11 -16.54
C ILE A 3 1.28 7.72 -15.06
N LEU A 4 2.28 8.27 -14.34
CA LEU A 4 2.50 7.99 -12.92
C LEU A 4 1.35 8.53 -12.06
N ARG A 5 0.91 9.77 -12.31
CA ARG A 5 -0.24 10.37 -11.60
C ARG A 5 -1.53 9.61 -11.88
N LYS A 6 -1.72 9.17 -13.13
CA LYS A 6 -2.85 8.31 -13.49
C LYS A 6 -2.83 7.01 -12.69
N TYR A 7 -1.69 6.33 -12.61
CA TYR A 7 -1.56 5.10 -11.81
C TYR A 7 -1.86 5.31 -10.32
N GLN A 8 -1.39 6.41 -9.72
CA GLN A 8 -1.69 6.75 -8.33
C GLN A 8 -3.19 6.94 -8.09
N LEU A 9 -3.85 7.66 -9.00
CA LEU A 9 -5.29 7.83 -8.96
C LEU A 9 -6.03 6.52 -9.19
N ASP A 10 -5.57 5.69 -10.14
CA ASP A 10 -6.16 4.38 -10.41
C ASP A 10 -6.10 3.47 -9.17
N ILE A 11 -4.98 3.45 -8.44
CA ILE A 11 -4.83 2.73 -7.16
C ILE A 11 -5.89 3.17 -6.15
N ILE A 12 -6.02 4.49 -5.95
CA ILE A 12 -6.91 5.09 -4.94
C ILE A 12 -8.38 4.90 -5.32
N PHE A 13 -8.75 5.22 -6.56
CA PHE A 13 -10.13 5.12 -7.02
C PHE A 13 -10.60 3.67 -7.12
N MET A 14 -9.77 2.74 -7.59
CA MET A 14 -10.16 1.32 -7.58
C MET A 14 -10.31 0.80 -6.17
N PHE A 15 -9.39 1.14 -5.25
CA PHE A 15 -9.52 0.74 -3.85
C PHE A 15 -10.84 1.26 -3.26
N PHE A 16 -11.14 2.55 -3.46
CA PHE A 16 -12.37 3.17 -2.98
C PHE A 16 -13.63 2.53 -3.58
N SER A 17 -13.67 2.30 -4.90
CA SER A 17 -14.82 1.67 -5.54
C SER A 17 -15.04 0.24 -5.06
N LEU A 18 -13.97 -0.53 -4.91
CA LEU A 18 -14.04 -1.91 -4.45
C LEU A 18 -14.43 -2.01 -2.97
N ILE A 19 -13.91 -1.13 -2.11
CA ILE A 19 -14.31 -1.13 -0.69
C ILE A 19 -15.79 -0.78 -0.54
N CYS A 20 -16.31 0.18 -1.32
CA CYS A 20 -17.74 0.47 -1.36
C CYS A 20 -18.56 -0.74 -1.82
N LEU A 21 -18.10 -1.46 -2.84
CA LEU A 21 -18.78 -2.66 -3.35
C LEU A 21 -18.78 -3.78 -2.31
N ILE A 22 -17.65 -4.04 -1.64
CA ILE A 22 -17.57 -5.05 -0.57
C ILE A 22 -18.51 -4.70 0.59
N TRP A 23 -18.51 -3.45 1.05
CA TRP A 23 -19.43 -3.01 2.10
C TRP A 23 -20.89 -3.16 1.68
N LEU A 24 -21.23 -2.77 0.45
CA LEU A 24 -22.58 -2.95 -0.09
C LEU A 24 -22.97 -4.43 -0.07
N SER A 25 -22.09 -5.33 -0.50
CA SER A 25 -22.32 -6.78 -0.45
C SER A 25 -22.50 -7.30 0.98
N TYR A 26 -21.72 -6.82 1.95
CA TYR A 26 -21.89 -7.20 3.37
C TYR A 26 -23.22 -6.72 3.94
N TYR A 27 -23.64 -5.49 3.61
CA TYR A 27 -24.97 -4.99 4.01
C TYR A 27 -26.09 -5.80 3.36
N LEU A 28 -25.95 -6.20 2.09
CA LEU A 28 -26.92 -7.07 1.42
C LEU A 28 -27.00 -8.45 2.08
N LEU A 29 -25.86 -9.09 2.36
CA LEU A 29 -25.84 -10.38 3.06
C LEU A 29 -26.56 -10.30 4.41
N LYS A 30 -26.25 -9.26 5.20
CA LYS A 30 -26.93 -9.01 6.47
C LYS A 30 -28.43 -8.78 6.31
N TYR A 31 -28.84 -8.07 5.26
CA TYR A 31 -30.26 -7.85 4.94
C TYR A 31 -31.00 -9.15 4.63
N PHE A 32 -30.34 -10.10 3.96
CA PHE A 32 -30.90 -11.43 3.68
C PHE A 32 -30.74 -12.43 4.85
N GLY A 33 -30.22 -11.99 6.00
CA GLY A 33 -30.05 -12.82 7.20
C GLY A 33 -28.81 -13.72 7.18
N ALA A 34 -27.89 -13.53 6.24
CA ALA A 34 -26.60 -14.20 6.22
C ALA A 34 -25.56 -13.42 7.03
N ASP A 35 -24.66 -14.12 7.72
CA ASP A 35 -23.52 -13.50 8.40
C ASP A 35 -22.43 -13.13 7.37
N PRO A 36 -22.08 -11.84 7.20
CA PRO A 36 -21.02 -11.45 6.28
C PRO A 36 -19.65 -12.08 6.59
N HIS A 37 -19.38 -12.51 7.83
CA HIS A 37 -18.12 -13.16 8.19
C HIS A 37 -17.92 -14.50 7.45
N ASP A 38 -18.98 -15.28 7.28
CA ASP A 38 -18.89 -16.58 6.59
C ASP A 38 -18.60 -16.42 5.08
N TYR A 39 -19.00 -15.28 4.52
CA TYR A 39 -18.89 -15.00 3.09
C TYR A 39 -17.77 -14.03 2.74
N GLU A 40 -16.98 -13.57 3.72
CA GLU A 40 -16.01 -12.50 3.50
C GLU A 40 -15.02 -12.83 2.38
N TRP A 41 -14.54 -14.07 2.33
CA TRP A 41 -13.56 -14.54 1.35
C TRP A 41 -14.16 -14.75 -0.03
N PHE A 42 -15.45 -15.12 -0.11
CA PHE A 42 -16.15 -15.30 -1.38
C PHE A 42 -16.45 -13.96 -2.05
N VAL A 43 -16.73 -12.92 -1.26
CA VAL A 43 -17.01 -11.57 -1.77
C VAL A 43 -15.71 -10.80 -2.00
N ALA A 44 -14.91 -10.60 -0.95
CA ALA A 44 -13.74 -9.72 -1.02
C ALA A 44 -12.53 -10.39 -1.67
N GLY A 45 -12.32 -11.69 -1.47
CA GLY A 45 -11.16 -12.42 -1.98
C GLY A 45 -10.95 -12.27 -3.49
N PRO A 46 -11.95 -12.59 -4.33
CA PRO A 46 -11.86 -12.40 -5.79
C PRO A 46 -11.58 -10.96 -6.19
N LEU A 47 -12.17 -9.98 -5.50
CA LEU A 47 -11.98 -8.56 -5.78
C LEU A 47 -10.55 -8.10 -5.46
N ILE A 48 -10.00 -8.54 -4.32
CA ILE A 48 -8.61 -8.28 -3.92
C ILE A 48 -7.64 -8.91 -4.93
N LEU A 49 -7.92 -10.14 -5.37
CA LEU A 49 -7.10 -10.83 -6.36
C LEU A 49 -7.09 -10.08 -7.70
N LEU A 50 -8.27 -9.71 -8.22
CA LEU A 50 -8.41 -8.95 -9.45
C LEU A 50 -7.71 -7.59 -9.36
N TYR A 51 -7.89 -6.87 -8.24
CA TYR A 51 -7.20 -5.61 -7.96
C TYR A 51 -5.69 -5.78 -8.01
N THR A 52 -5.16 -6.80 -7.33
CA THR A 52 -3.73 -7.08 -7.26
C THR A 52 -3.16 -7.39 -8.65
N ILE A 53 -3.79 -8.27 -9.42
CA ILE A 53 -3.34 -8.65 -10.76
C ILE A 53 -3.38 -7.44 -11.69
N TYR A 54 -4.44 -6.64 -11.64
CA TYR A 54 -4.59 -5.44 -12.44
C TYR A 54 -3.46 -4.43 -12.17
N LEU A 55 -3.19 -4.14 -10.90
CA LEU A 55 -2.12 -3.22 -10.51
C LEU A 55 -0.73 -3.75 -10.90
N LEU A 56 -0.47 -5.05 -10.75
CA LEU A 56 0.78 -5.66 -11.22
C LEU A 56 0.96 -5.47 -12.74
N ASN A 57 -0.11 -5.59 -13.52
CA ASN A 57 -0.06 -5.41 -14.96
C ASN A 57 0.19 -3.95 -15.35
N ILE A 58 -0.41 -2.97 -14.66
CA ILE A 58 -0.09 -1.55 -14.90
C ILE A 58 1.34 -1.23 -14.47
N ARG A 59 1.75 -1.74 -13.30
CA ARG A 59 3.09 -1.52 -12.74
C ARG A 59 4.20 -1.88 -13.73
N LYS A 60 4.03 -2.95 -14.51
CA LYS A 60 4.98 -3.38 -15.55
C LYS A 60 5.18 -2.34 -16.66
N LYS A 61 4.19 -1.49 -16.92
CA LYS A 61 4.19 -0.48 -18.00
C LYS A 61 4.82 0.85 -17.58
N ILE A 62 5.05 1.07 -16.29
CA ILE A 62 5.58 2.34 -15.76
C ILE A 62 7.11 2.33 -15.84
N GLN A 63 7.68 3.30 -16.55
CA GLN A 63 9.13 3.49 -16.60
C GLN A 63 9.68 3.88 -15.21
N LEU A 64 10.78 3.25 -14.81
CA LEU A 64 11.41 3.43 -13.49
C LEU A 64 12.00 4.83 -13.28
N SER A 65 12.36 5.51 -14.37
CA SER A 65 12.92 6.87 -14.36
C SER A 65 11.94 7.93 -13.83
N ASP A 66 10.63 7.67 -13.86
CA ASP A 66 9.60 8.57 -13.37
C ASP A 66 9.38 8.47 -11.84
N ARG A 67 10.02 7.51 -11.15
CA ARG A 67 9.82 7.25 -9.72
C ARG A 67 10.85 7.98 -8.86
N ARG A 68 10.44 8.46 -7.68
CA ARG A 68 11.36 9.11 -6.74
C ARG A 68 12.24 8.07 -6.05
N ALA A 69 13.52 8.41 -5.84
CA ALA A 69 14.39 7.62 -5.01
C ALA A 69 13.85 7.56 -3.57
N LEU A 70 13.80 6.37 -2.99
CA LEU A 70 13.33 6.17 -1.62
C LEU A 70 14.38 6.68 -0.63
N ASN A 71 14.02 7.67 0.18
CA ASN A 71 14.76 7.99 1.39
C ASN A 71 14.15 7.20 2.56
N GLY A 72 14.97 6.50 3.34
CA GLY A 72 14.49 5.64 4.45
C GLY A 72 13.59 6.37 5.46
N LYS A 73 13.80 7.68 5.66
CA LYS A 73 12.92 8.53 6.49
C LYS A 73 11.48 8.59 5.97
N THR A 74 11.31 8.67 4.65
CA THR A 74 9.99 8.75 4.02
C THR A 74 9.23 7.44 4.16
N LEU A 75 9.92 6.29 4.09
CA LEU A 75 9.30 4.98 4.34
C LEU A 75 8.76 4.88 5.77
N ILE A 76 9.55 5.32 6.76
CA ILE A 76 9.15 5.33 8.17
C ILE A 76 7.91 6.21 8.36
N TYR A 77 7.88 7.43 7.80
CA TYR A 77 6.71 8.30 7.90
C TYR A 77 5.45 7.68 7.28
N TRP A 78 5.58 6.96 6.17
CA TRP A 78 4.45 6.30 5.53
C TRP A 78 3.95 5.08 6.28
N SER A 79 4.86 4.28 6.86
CA SER A 79 4.47 3.19 7.76
C SER A 79 3.74 3.73 8.99
N LEU A 80 4.25 4.81 9.60
CA LEU A 80 3.58 5.46 10.74
C LEU A 80 2.22 6.04 10.36
N LEU A 81 2.09 6.64 9.16
CA LEU A 81 0.81 7.13 8.65
C LEU A 81 -0.19 5.98 8.46
N GLY A 82 0.22 4.87 7.85
CA GLY A 82 -0.64 3.69 7.70
C GLY A 82 -1.11 3.12 9.04
N ILE A 83 -0.20 3.02 10.02
CA ILE A 83 -0.52 2.59 11.39
C ILE A 83 -1.49 3.56 12.07
N SER A 84 -1.28 4.88 11.90
CA SER A 84 -2.14 5.91 12.51
C SER A 84 -3.57 5.87 11.95
N ILE A 85 -3.71 5.66 10.65
CA ILE A 85 -5.02 5.47 10.00
C ILE A 85 -5.72 4.22 10.56
N PHE A 86 -4.98 3.11 10.73
CA PHE A 86 -5.50 1.87 11.32
C PHE A 86 -5.87 2.00 12.81
N ALA A 87 -5.12 2.80 13.55
CA ALA A 87 -5.34 3.02 14.97
C ALA A 87 -6.55 3.94 15.23
N GLY A 88 -6.80 4.91 14.34
CA GLY A 88 -7.88 5.91 14.49
C GLY A 88 -9.23 5.50 13.91
N TYR A 89 -9.34 4.38 13.20
CA TYR A 89 -10.58 3.96 12.55
C TYR A 89 -11.57 3.32 13.56
N ASN A 90 -12.46 4.14 14.13
CA ASN A 90 -13.61 3.70 14.92
C ASN A 90 -14.87 3.76 14.04
N ASN A 91 -15.27 2.62 13.46
CA ASN A 91 -16.51 2.51 12.66
C ASN A 91 -17.53 1.60 13.38
N PRO A 92 -18.84 1.80 13.16
CA PRO A 92 -19.92 1.06 13.84
C PRO A 92 -19.95 -0.43 13.49
N ILE A 93 -19.33 -0.82 12.37
CA ILE A 93 -18.88 -2.19 12.11
C ILE A 93 -17.36 -2.11 12.20
N SER A 94 -16.77 -2.78 13.19
CA SER A 94 -15.33 -2.72 13.38
C SER A 94 -14.66 -3.30 12.13
N VAL A 95 -13.97 -2.45 11.38
CA VAL A 95 -13.16 -2.84 10.22
C VAL A 95 -12.12 -3.90 10.61
N ARG A 96 -11.76 -3.95 11.91
CA ARG A 96 -10.85 -4.94 12.47
C ARG A 96 -11.44 -6.35 12.49
N ASP A 97 -12.76 -6.50 12.36
CA ASP A 97 -13.41 -7.81 12.48
C ASP A 97 -13.29 -8.65 11.20
N TYR A 98 -12.98 -8.02 10.06
CA TYR A 98 -12.87 -8.69 8.76
C TYR A 98 -11.42 -8.78 8.30
N TRP A 99 -10.90 -10.02 8.23
CA TRP A 99 -9.54 -10.30 7.79
C TRP A 99 -9.30 -9.88 6.35
N THR A 100 -10.30 -10.05 5.50
CA THR A 100 -10.22 -9.69 4.08
C THR A 100 -10.08 -8.19 3.87
N ILE A 101 -10.75 -7.36 4.68
CA ILE A 101 -10.62 -5.90 4.61
C ILE A 101 -9.22 -5.46 5.07
N ASN A 102 -8.69 -6.06 6.15
CA ASN A 102 -7.34 -5.81 6.61
C ASN A 102 -6.30 -6.16 5.54
N LEU A 103 -6.46 -7.33 4.89
CA LEU A 103 -5.63 -7.75 3.77
C LEU A 103 -5.74 -6.77 2.59
N PHE A 104 -6.95 -6.34 2.24
CA PHE A 104 -7.16 -5.42 1.12
C PHE A 104 -6.47 -4.08 1.35
N PHE A 105 -6.58 -3.53 2.57
CA PHE A 105 -5.91 -2.30 2.94
C PHE A 105 -4.38 -2.45 2.93
N LEU A 106 -3.85 -3.60 3.38
CA LEU A 106 -2.42 -3.90 3.29
C LEU A 106 -1.95 -3.88 1.84
N VAL A 107 -2.67 -4.58 0.96
CA VAL A 107 -2.40 -4.62 -0.49
C VAL A 107 -2.43 -3.20 -1.08
N PHE A 108 -3.48 -2.42 -0.80
CA PHE A 108 -3.60 -1.02 -1.21
C PHE A 108 -2.40 -0.18 -0.75
N THR A 109 -2.04 -0.25 0.53
CA THR A 109 -0.95 0.52 1.11
C THR A 109 0.39 0.16 0.46
N LEU A 110 0.62 -1.13 0.19
CA LEU A 110 1.83 -1.61 -0.45
C LEU A 110 1.94 -1.12 -1.90
N PHE A 111 0.86 -1.18 -2.69
CA PHE A 111 0.85 -0.66 -4.05
C PHE A 111 0.91 0.86 -4.10
N LEU A 112 0.26 1.55 -3.18
CA LEU A 112 0.34 3.00 -3.06
C LEU A 112 1.77 3.40 -2.76
N ALA A 113 2.44 2.75 -1.81
CA ALA A 113 3.86 2.99 -1.55
C ALA A 113 4.72 2.72 -2.80
N ASP A 114 4.52 1.59 -3.50
CA ASP A 114 5.27 1.26 -4.73
C ASP A 114 5.03 2.26 -5.87
N SER A 115 3.88 2.94 -5.88
CA SER A 115 3.61 4.00 -6.85
C SER A 115 4.45 5.25 -6.64
N TYR A 116 4.87 5.54 -5.40
CA TYR A 116 5.71 6.68 -5.06
C TYR A 116 7.21 6.35 -5.11
N TRP A 117 7.59 5.11 -4.76
CA TRP A 117 8.99 4.70 -4.65
C TRP A 117 9.32 3.45 -5.44
N ASP A 118 10.55 3.41 -5.97
CA ASP A 118 11.10 2.21 -6.58
C ASP A 118 11.71 1.27 -5.55
N PHE A 119 10.96 0.24 -5.16
CA PHE A 119 11.45 -0.82 -4.27
C PHE A 119 12.46 -1.77 -4.93
N ARG A 120 12.63 -1.74 -6.27
CA ARG A 120 13.54 -2.67 -6.98
C ARG A 120 15.01 -2.43 -6.66
N LYS A 121 15.37 -1.22 -6.20
CA LYS A 121 16.75 -0.86 -5.83
C LYS A 121 17.11 -1.18 -4.37
N ILE A 122 16.15 -1.61 -3.55
CA ILE A 122 16.38 -1.89 -2.14
C ILE A 122 16.96 -3.30 -2.01
N SER A 123 18.28 -3.41 -2.08
CA SER A 123 18.97 -4.53 -1.44
C SER A 123 19.40 -4.10 -0.04
N PHE A 124 19.37 -5.01 0.94
CA PHE A 124 19.89 -4.77 2.30
C PHE A 124 21.31 -4.18 2.29
N ARG A 125 22.09 -4.46 1.24
CA ARG A 125 23.44 -3.92 1.00
C ARG A 125 23.44 -2.40 0.80
N SER A 126 22.43 -1.85 0.12
CA SER A 126 22.35 -0.40 -0.18
C SER A 126 22.09 0.46 1.07
N LEU A 127 21.32 -0.06 2.03
CA LEU A 127 21.03 0.61 3.30
C LEU A 127 22.27 0.68 4.19
N TYR A 128 23.10 -0.37 4.19
CA TYR A 128 24.30 -0.44 5.01
C TYR A 128 25.46 0.40 4.43
N PHE A 129 25.58 0.47 3.10
CA PHE A 129 26.66 1.22 2.43
C PHE A 129 26.53 2.74 2.56
N ASN A 130 25.31 3.27 2.59
CA ASN A 130 25.09 4.72 2.71
C ASN A 130 25.58 5.26 4.08
N LYS A 131 25.37 4.49 5.16
CA LYS A 131 25.86 4.84 6.50
C LYS A 131 27.40 4.84 6.58
N LYS A 132 28.06 3.89 5.92
CA LYS A 132 29.52 3.75 5.95
C LYS A 132 30.24 4.88 5.18
N ASN A 133 29.69 5.31 4.05
CA ASN A 133 30.25 6.42 3.26
C ASN A 133 30.05 7.77 3.95
N TRP A 134 28.93 7.99 4.65
CA TRP A 134 28.72 9.20 5.44
C TRP A 134 29.73 9.36 6.59
N ILE A 135 30.04 8.25 7.28
CA ILE A 135 31.06 8.23 8.34
C ILE A 135 32.46 8.50 7.76
N ARG A 136 32.78 7.95 6.58
CA ARG A 136 34.07 8.18 5.92
C ARG A 136 34.27 9.63 5.49
N TYR A 137 33.24 10.27 4.94
CA TYR A 137 33.28 11.65 4.48
C TYR A 137 33.42 12.66 5.64
N ASN A 138 32.81 12.38 6.79
CA ASN A 138 33.00 13.21 7.98
C ASN A 138 34.39 13.00 8.61
N LYS A 139 34.95 11.78 8.59
CA LYS A 139 36.32 11.54 9.10
C LYS A 139 37.39 12.29 8.30
N SER A 140 37.22 12.44 6.98
CA SER A 140 38.18 13.18 6.14
C SER A 140 38.09 14.72 6.28
N LYS A 141 37.05 15.25 6.92
CA LYS A 141 36.92 16.70 7.19
C LYS A 141 37.42 17.13 8.57
N ILE A 142 37.69 16.18 9.47
CA ILE A 142 38.05 16.47 10.87
C ILE A 142 39.58 16.51 11.07
N HIS A 143 40.37 16.06 10.10
CA HIS A 143 41.83 16.18 10.12
C HIS A 143 42.34 16.75 8.79
N PRO A 144 42.51 18.08 8.68
CA PRO A 144 43.54 18.67 7.83
C PRO A 144 44.94 18.41 8.41
#